data_AF-A0A532C7S2-F1
#
_entry.id   AF-A0A532C7S2-F1
#
_cell.length_a   1.000
_cell.length_b   1.000
_cell.length_c   1.000
_cell.angle_alpha   90.00
_cell.angle_beta   90.00
_cell.angle_gamma   90.00
#
_symmetry.space_group_name_H-M   'P 1'
#
loop_
_entity.id
_entity.type
_entity.pdbx_description
1 polymer ?
#
loop_
_entity_poly.entity_id
_entity_poly.type
_entity_poly.pdbx_seq_one_letter_code
_entity_poly.pdbx_strand_id
1 'polypeptide(L)' 'IRRLKAQGVGVMLISHRMPDVFAVADRIIVLRRGSKVADKPADKTSPEEITGLITGAIRGE' A
#
# COMPACT_ATOMS: atom_id res chain seq x y z
N ILE A 1 3.31 -8.37 12.86
CA ILE A 1 3.25 -6.96 12.39
C ILE A 1 2.49 -6.07 13.37
N ARG A 2 1.22 -6.35 13.71
CA ARG A 2 0.43 -5.51 14.64
C ARG A 2 1.14 -5.22 15.98
N ARG A 3 1.78 -6.24 16.59
CA ARG A 3 2.54 -6.07 17.84
C ARG A 3 3.70 -5.07 17.69
N LEU A 4 4.47 -5.17 16.60
CA LEU A 4 5.61 -4.27 16.34
C LEU A 4 5.14 -2.83 16.15
N LYS A 5 4.05 -2.65 15.37
CA LYS A 5 3.40 -1.34 15.21
C LYS A 5 2.94 -0.77 16.56
N ALA A 6 2.29 -1.59 17.40
CA ALA A 6 1.83 -1.18 18.73
C ALA A 6 2.99 -0.81 19.69
N GLN A 7 4.20 -1.27 19.41
CA GLN A 7 5.43 -0.93 20.15
C GLN A 7 6.14 0.32 19.58
N GLY A 8 5.54 1.03 18.62
CA GLY A 8 6.13 2.19 17.96
C GLY A 8 7.26 1.87 16.98
N VAL A 9 7.42 0.59 16.62
CA VAL A 9 8.44 0.15 15.65
C VAL A 9 7.92 0.40 14.23
N GLY A 10 8.71 1.12 13.42
CA GLY A 10 8.43 1.29 11.99
C GLY A 10 8.51 -0.05 11.25
N VAL A 11 7.50 -0.37 10.45
CA VAL A 11 7.44 -1.61 9.66
C VAL A 11 7.21 -1.28 8.20
N MET A 12 8.05 -1.83 7.32
CA MET A 12 7.83 -1.83 5.87
C MET A 12 7.40 -3.22 5.42
N LEU A 13 6.17 -3.33 4.91
CA LEU A 13 5.62 -4.56 4.34
C LEU A 13 5.57 -4.45 2.82
N ILE A 14 6.16 -5.43 2.13
CA ILE A 14 6.04 -5.58 0.68
C ILE A 14 5.13 -6.77 0.42
N SER A 15 3.95 -6.52 -0.16
CA SER A 15 2.99 -7.56 -0.49
C SER A 15 2.11 -7.12 -1.66
N HIS A 16 1.66 -8.10 -2.45
CA HIS A 16 0.63 -7.91 -3.47
C HIS A 16 -0.74 -8.48 -3.01
N ARG A 17 -0.82 -9.04 -1.80
CA ARG A 17 -2.08 -9.52 -1.20
C ARG A 17 -2.76 -8.38 -0.47
N MET A 18 -3.75 -7.77 -1.12
CA MET A 18 -4.44 -6.59 -0.59
C MET A 18 -5.05 -6.79 0.81
N PRO A 19 -5.70 -7.93 1.14
CA PRO A 19 -6.21 -8.14 2.50
C PRO A 19 -5.15 -7.98 3.59
N ASP A 20 -3.93 -8.48 3.35
CA ASP A 20 -2.83 -8.37 4.31
C ASP A 20 -2.30 -6.94 4.43
N VAL A 21 -2.21 -6.22 3.30
CA VAL A 21 -1.77 -4.82 3.26
C VAL A 21 -2.73 -3.94 4.04
N PHE A 22 -4.02 -3.98 3.68
CA PHE A 22 -5.06 -3.15 4.31
C PHE A 22 -5.32 -3.53 5.77
N ALA A 23 -5.02 -4.77 6.17
CA ALA A 23 -5.13 -5.17 7.56
C ALA A 23 -4.18 -4.41 8.49
N VAL A 24 -2.99 -3.99 8.02
CA VAL A 24 -1.92 -3.49 8.91
C VAL A 24 -1.32 -2.14 8.52
N ALA A 25 -1.41 -1.73 7.25
CA ALA A 25 -0.77 -0.52 6.75
C ALA A 25 -1.54 0.75 7.14
N ASP A 26 -0.81 1.81 7.49
CA ASP A 26 -1.34 3.17 7.60
C ASP A 26 -1.25 3.91 6.26
N ARG A 27 -0.24 3.56 5.46
CA ARG A 27 0.09 4.19 4.19
C ARG A 27 0.55 3.13 3.19
N ILE A 28 0.13 3.29 1.94
CA ILE A 28 0.43 2.38 0.84
C ILE A 28 1.18 3.16 -0.23
N ILE A 29 2.36 2.65 -0.60
CA ILE A 29 3.17 3.18 -1.69
C ILE A 29 3.11 2.18 -2.84
N VAL A 30 2.77 2.66 -4.04
CA VAL A 30 2.75 1.82 -5.24
C VAL A 30 3.97 2.12 -6.08
N LEU A 31 4.74 1.08 -6.37
CA LEU A 31 5.85 1.12 -7.31
C LEU A 31 5.45 0.41 -8.61
N ARG A 32 5.68 1.06 -9.75
CA ARG A 32 5.49 0.46 -11.08
C ARG A 32 6.64 0.87 -11.98
N ARG A 33 7.29 -0.12 -12.63
CA ARG A 33 8.42 0.10 -13.56
C ARG A 33 9.56 0.94 -12.96
N GLY A 34 9.89 0.69 -11.68
CA GLY A 34 10.97 1.42 -10.99
C GLY A 34 10.60 2.83 -10.52
N SER A 35 9.37 3.29 -10.75
CA SER A 35 8.90 4.61 -10.30
C SER A 35 7.81 4.50 -9.23
N LYS A 36 7.82 5.43 -8.28
CA LYS A 36 6.70 5.64 -7.36
C LYS A 36 5.54 6.25 -8.13
N VAL A 37 4.43 5.55 -8.19
CA VAL A 37 3.22 5.99 -8.92
C VAL A 37 2.06 6.35 -8.00
N ALA A 38 2.17 6.06 -6.70
CA ALA A 38 1.21 6.53 -5.70
C ALA A 38 1.81 6.49 -4.28
N ASP A 39 1.30 7.35 -3.42
CA ASP A 39 1.59 7.45 -1.98
C ASP A 39 0.29 7.85 -1.26
N LYS A 40 -0.45 6.86 -0.74
CA LYS A 40 -1.82 7.06 -0.26
C LYS A 40 -2.01 6.57 1.18
N PRO A 41 -2.78 7.29 2.02
CA PRO A 41 -3.31 6.73 3.26
C PRO A 41 -4.16 5.49 2.98
N ALA A 42 -4.00 4.44 3.78
CA ALA A 42 -4.71 3.18 3.57
C ALA A 42 -6.24 3.33 3.75
N ASP A 43 -6.68 4.30 4.54
CA ASP A 43 -8.10 4.64 4.78
C ASP A 43 -8.71 5.55 3.70
N LYS A 44 -7.92 5.98 2.70
CA LYS A 44 -8.34 6.86 1.58
C LYS A 44 -8.21 6.18 0.22
N THR A 45 -8.11 4.85 0.18
CA THR A 45 -7.95 4.08 -1.05
C THR A 45 -8.63 2.72 -0.93
N SER A 46 -8.62 1.93 -2.01
CA SER A 46 -9.22 0.58 -2.04
C SER A 46 -8.29 -0.46 -2.67
N PRO A 47 -8.50 -1.75 -2.39
CA PRO A 47 -7.78 -2.84 -3.06
C PRO A 47 -7.81 -2.75 -4.59
N GLU A 48 -8.96 -2.39 -5.16
CA GLU A 48 -9.17 -2.24 -6.61
C GLU A 48 -8.35 -1.08 -7.16
N GLU A 49 -8.34 0.06 -6.47
CA GLU A 49 -7.56 1.23 -6.88
C GLU A 49 -6.06 0.93 -6.87
N ILE A 50 -5.55 0.34 -5.78
CA ILE A 50 -4.15 -0.07 -5.66
C ILE A 50 -3.78 -1.07 -6.76
N THR A 51 -4.66 -2.04 -7.03
CA THR A 51 -4.46 -3.01 -8.12
C THR A 51 -4.43 -2.31 -9.49
N GLY A 52 -5.30 -1.34 -9.72
CA GLY A 52 -5.31 -0.51 -10.93
C GLY A 52 -4.02 0.29 -11.11
N LEU A 53 -3.46 0.83 -10.02
CA LEU A 53 -2.18 1.55 -10.04
C LEU A 53 -0.98 0.64 -10.33
N ILE A 54 -0.96 -0.56 -9.75
CA ILE A 54 0.07 -1.59 -9.97
C ILE A 54 0.07 -2.03 -11.43
N THR A 55 -1.11 -2.36 -11.98
CA THR A 55 -1.27 -2.84 -13.35
C THR A 55 -1.16 -1.73 -14.39
N GLY A 56 -1.41 -0.48 -13.99
CA GLY A 56 -1.47 0.68 -14.87
C GLY A 56 -2.84 0.90 -15.53
N ALA A 57 -3.88 0.18 -15.11
CA ALA A 57 -5.27 0.44 -15.50
C ALA A 57 -5.77 1.79 -14.99
N ILE A 58 -5.18 2.29 -13.90
CA ILE A 58 -5.42 3.63 -13.34
C ILE A 58 -4.09 4.39 -13.36
N ARG A 59 -4.13 5.67 -13.75
CA ARG A 59 -3.00 6.59 -13.59
C ARG A 59 -3.05 7.20 -12.20
N GLY A 60 -1.97 7.04 -11.44
CA GLY A 60 -1.77 7.78 -10.21
C GLY A 60 -1.32 9.21 -10.51
N GLU A 61 -1.55 10.09 -9.54
CA GLU A 61 -1.10 11.48 -9.52
C GLU A 61 0.35 11.58 -9.02
#